data_AF-A0A182F8D9-F1
#
_entry.id   AF-A0A182F8D9-F1
#
_cell.length_a   1.000
_cell.length_b   1.000
_cell.length_c   1.000
_cell.angle_alpha   90.00
_cell.angle_beta   90.00
_cell.angle_gamma   90.00
#
_symmetry.space_group_name_H-M   'P 1'
#
loop_
_entity.id
_entity.type
_entity.pdbx_description
1 polymer ?
#
loop_
_entity_poly.entity_id
_entity_poly.type
_entity_poly.pdbx_seq_one_letter_code
_entity_poly.pdbx_strand_id
1 'polypeptide(L)'
;MYDGHEGYPRFETYIRTLTSCMYENVRLVGSMDHINRLHRGNTVYFACYSGVPACLHDASTLVNRTIDDPLFVIPEEAQAAVFCALHKHGLSLPMNETIAWFEKQFLAESVDLNLINRYITSVGCSRNERILHYYLSLTNQNEPSLPITIALRNQIYLALIGGSSTARTAALNYLYEHYYTVAYLIPDMLPIIAELGNRINKQSDYELLDQIKEKYRGTMLATMVDAIENAKRKAEQNIAWIQRYSSPIRSWLVDEMYEGTTQEPPGDGAARL
;
A
#
# COMPACT_ATOMS: atom_id res chain seq x y z
N MET A 1 -9.52 -7.70 0.02
CA MET A 1 -10.45 -8.60 -0.70
C MET A 1 -11.29 -7.91 -1.75
N TYR A 2 -12.03 -6.83 -1.47
CA TYR A 2 -12.89 -6.21 -2.50
C TYR A 2 -12.16 -5.21 -3.43
N ASP A 3 -10.96 -4.77 -3.04
CA ASP A 3 -10.11 -3.86 -3.82
C ASP A 3 -9.75 -4.41 -5.21
N GLY A 4 -9.75 -3.52 -6.21
CA GLY A 4 -9.44 -3.82 -7.60
C GLY A 4 -10.61 -4.35 -8.44
N HIS A 5 -11.84 -4.37 -7.90
CA HIS A 5 -13.04 -4.79 -8.63
C HIS A 5 -13.99 -3.61 -8.88
N GLU A 6 -14.90 -3.75 -9.85
CA GLU A 6 -15.78 -2.68 -10.36
C GLU A 6 -16.57 -1.94 -9.27
N GLY A 7 -17.06 -2.63 -8.23
CA GLY A 7 -17.82 -2.02 -7.13
C GLY A 7 -16.97 -1.33 -6.06
N TYR A 8 -15.64 -1.45 -6.13
CA TYR A 8 -14.75 -0.94 -5.10
C TYR A 8 -14.82 0.58 -4.87
N PRO A 9 -14.91 1.45 -5.90
CA PRO A 9 -15.03 2.89 -5.67
C PRO A 9 -16.26 3.27 -4.83
N ARG A 10 -17.38 2.56 -5.00
CA ARG A 10 -18.60 2.77 -4.20
C ARG A 10 -18.42 2.26 -2.78
N PHE A 11 -17.76 1.10 -2.62
CA PHE A 11 -17.40 0.58 -1.30
C PHE A 11 -16.45 1.54 -0.56
N GLU A 12 -15.44 2.10 -1.23
CA GLU A 12 -14.54 3.08 -0.65
C GLU A 12 -15.28 4.36 -0.24
N THR A 13 -16.27 4.80 -1.03
CA THR A 13 -17.14 5.93 -0.67
C THR A 13 -17.99 5.61 0.57
N TYR A 14 -18.54 4.41 0.67
CA TYR A 14 -19.24 3.95 1.87
C TYR A 14 -18.34 4.02 3.12
N ILE A 15 -17.10 3.51 3.03
CA ILE A 15 -16.12 3.61 4.12
C ILE A 15 -15.79 5.06 4.46
N ARG A 16 -15.63 5.93 3.45
CA ARG A 16 -15.41 7.37 3.65
C ARG A 16 -16.55 8.02 4.43
N THR A 17 -17.80 7.72 4.08
CA THR A 17 -18.97 8.29 4.78
C THR A 17 -19.00 7.86 6.24
N LEU A 18 -18.81 6.57 6.53
CA LEU A 18 -18.77 6.06 7.91
C LEU A 18 -17.64 6.70 8.72
N THR A 19 -16.45 6.76 8.13
CA THR A 19 -15.26 7.24 8.83
C THR A 19 -15.21 8.76 8.95
N SER A 20 -15.94 9.51 8.11
CA SER A 20 -16.06 10.97 8.23
C SER A 20 -16.68 11.37 9.57
N CYS A 21 -17.82 10.76 9.94
CA CYS A 21 -18.48 11.04 11.23
C CYS A 21 -17.59 10.68 12.43
N MET A 22 -16.84 9.58 12.33
CA MET A 22 -15.92 9.18 13.40
C MET A 22 -14.71 10.13 13.48
N TYR A 23 -14.19 10.57 12.33
CA TYR A 23 -13.01 11.43 12.27
C TYR A 23 -13.24 12.79 12.91
N GLU A 24 -14.45 13.35 12.79
CA GLU A 24 -14.83 14.62 13.42
C GLU A 24 -14.54 14.65 14.93
N ASN A 25 -14.70 13.50 15.59
CA ASN A 25 -14.54 13.34 17.04
C ASN A 25 -13.14 12.87 17.45
N VAL A 26 -12.47 12.09 16.60
CA VAL A 26 -11.22 11.41 16.96
C VAL A 26 -9.98 12.23 16.56
N ARG A 27 -10.01 12.82 15.35
CA ARG A 27 -8.93 13.58 14.69
C ARG A 27 -7.59 12.85 14.60
N LEU A 28 -6.65 13.38 13.82
CA LEU A 28 -5.30 12.82 13.64
C LEU A 28 -4.49 12.77 14.95
N VAL A 29 -4.70 13.74 15.83
CA VAL A 29 -4.02 13.88 17.13
C VAL A 29 -5.07 14.24 18.19
N GLY A 30 -4.92 13.72 19.40
CA GLY A 30 -5.88 13.94 20.48
C GLY A 30 -5.44 13.27 21.80
N SER A 31 -6.39 12.96 22.68
CA SER A 31 -6.13 12.31 23.99
C SER A 31 -5.14 11.14 23.94
N MET A 32 -4.28 11.03 24.96
CA MET A 32 -3.17 10.08 25.02
C MET A 32 -3.48 8.80 25.82
N ASP A 33 -4.71 8.62 26.31
CA ASP A 33 -5.10 7.37 26.95
C ASP A 33 -5.11 6.20 25.94
N HIS A 34 -4.82 5.00 26.44
CA HIS A 34 -4.52 3.85 25.59
C HIS A 34 -5.67 3.44 24.65
N ILE A 35 -6.92 3.49 25.15
CA ILE A 35 -8.11 3.12 24.36
C ILE A 35 -8.33 4.15 23.25
N ASN A 36 -8.26 5.44 23.56
CA ASN A 36 -8.40 6.47 22.55
C ASN A 36 -7.25 6.46 21.54
N ARG A 37 -6.02 6.11 21.95
CA ARG A 37 -4.89 5.94 21.03
C ARG A 37 -5.11 4.78 20.05
N LEU A 38 -5.55 3.61 20.54
CA LEU A 38 -5.84 2.45 19.67
C LEU A 38 -7.02 2.70 18.74
N HIS A 39 -8.11 3.26 19.26
CA HIS A 39 -9.29 3.62 18.47
C HIS A 39 -8.95 4.68 17.41
N ARG A 40 -8.07 5.63 17.74
CA ARG A 40 -7.54 6.62 16.80
C ARG A 40 -6.79 5.99 15.64
N GLY A 41 -5.83 5.11 15.91
CA GLY A 41 -5.02 4.48 14.87
C GLY A 41 -5.86 3.89 13.73
N ASN A 42 -6.87 3.07 14.07
CA ASN A 42 -7.73 2.45 13.06
C ASN A 42 -8.69 3.44 12.39
N THR A 43 -9.36 4.27 13.17
CA THR A 43 -10.36 5.23 12.66
C THR A 43 -9.71 6.22 11.68
N VAL A 44 -8.58 6.80 12.09
CA VAL A 44 -7.84 7.78 11.30
C VAL A 44 -7.23 7.12 10.07
N TYR A 45 -6.69 5.90 10.19
CA TYR A 45 -6.18 5.18 9.02
C TYR A 45 -7.27 5.00 7.96
N PHE A 46 -8.46 4.50 8.33
CA PHE A 46 -9.53 4.34 7.34
C PHE A 46 -10.07 5.67 6.83
N ALA A 47 -10.16 6.71 7.66
CA ALA A 47 -10.57 8.05 7.22
C ALA A 47 -9.62 8.62 6.16
N CYS A 48 -8.32 8.58 6.42
CA CYS A 48 -7.31 9.07 5.48
C CYS A 48 -7.17 8.16 4.25
N TYR A 49 -7.21 6.83 4.43
CA TYR A 49 -7.18 5.88 3.32
C TYR A 49 -8.36 6.12 2.37
N SER A 50 -9.59 6.24 2.88
CA SER A 50 -10.80 6.42 2.07
C SER A 50 -10.97 7.85 1.53
N GLY A 51 -10.14 8.80 1.97
CA GLY A 51 -10.11 10.16 1.44
C GLY A 51 -11.11 11.11 2.09
N VAL A 52 -11.35 10.97 3.41
CA VAL A 52 -12.12 11.97 4.18
C VAL A 52 -11.41 13.33 4.06
N PRO A 53 -12.05 14.38 3.53
CA PRO A 53 -11.37 15.65 3.23
C PRO A 53 -10.68 16.28 4.43
N ALA A 54 -11.29 16.23 5.61
CA ALA A 54 -10.69 16.72 6.85
C ALA A 54 -9.42 15.96 7.23
N CYS A 55 -9.39 14.63 7.06
CA CYS A 55 -8.20 13.81 7.33
C CYS A 55 -7.08 14.13 6.34
N LEU A 56 -7.40 14.30 5.05
CA LEU A 56 -6.42 14.67 4.02
C LEU A 56 -5.85 16.06 4.27
N HIS A 57 -6.68 17.03 4.69
CA HIS A 57 -6.22 18.36 5.04
C HIS A 57 -5.25 18.31 6.23
N ASP A 58 -5.65 17.68 7.33
CA ASP A 58 -4.82 17.57 8.53
C ASP A 58 -3.50 16.80 8.22
N ALA A 59 -3.56 15.76 7.39
CA ALA A 59 -2.39 15.01 6.96
C ALA A 59 -1.45 15.87 6.11
N SER A 60 -1.99 16.67 5.17
CA SER A 60 -1.19 17.61 4.36
C SER A 60 -0.51 18.66 5.25
N THR A 61 -1.22 19.20 6.26
CA THR A 61 -0.62 20.11 7.24
C THR A 61 0.56 19.46 7.99
N LEU A 62 0.40 18.22 8.45
CA LEU A 62 1.47 17.51 9.16
C LEU A 62 2.67 17.25 8.26
N VAL A 63 2.44 16.85 7.00
CA VAL A 63 3.52 16.58 6.06
C VAL A 63 4.25 17.86 5.67
N ASN A 64 3.54 18.94 5.33
CA ASN A 64 4.16 20.23 5.01
C ASN A 64 5.01 20.74 6.18
N ARG A 65 4.56 20.54 7.42
CA ARG A 65 5.34 20.91 8.59
C ARG A 65 6.68 20.16 8.70
N THR A 66 6.76 18.90 8.25
CA THR A 66 8.06 18.17 8.22
C THR A 66 9.03 18.71 7.16
N ILE A 67 8.53 19.44 6.16
CA ILE A 67 9.34 20.09 5.13
C ILE A 67 9.85 21.43 5.69
N ASP A 68 8.96 22.21 6.29
CA ASP A 68 9.24 23.54 6.82
C ASP A 68 10.12 23.51 8.08
N ASP A 69 9.92 22.49 8.93
CA ASP A 69 10.63 22.31 10.20
C ASP A 69 11.33 20.94 10.23
N PRO A 70 12.66 20.90 10.01
CA PRO A 70 13.44 19.66 10.04
C PRO A 70 13.43 18.92 11.38
N LEU A 71 13.04 19.59 12.48
CA LEU A 71 12.93 19.00 13.81
C LEU A 71 11.53 18.45 14.11
N PHE A 72 10.54 18.79 13.26
CA PHE A 72 9.19 18.31 13.46
C PHE A 72 9.07 16.84 13.04
N VAL A 73 8.57 16.03 13.97
CA VAL A 73 8.26 14.60 13.74
C VAL A 73 6.75 14.42 13.79
N ILE A 74 6.19 13.79 12.76
CA ILE A 74 4.77 13.41 12.75
C ILE A 74 4.51 12.49 13.95
N PRO A 75 3.49 12.76 14.79
CA PRO A 75 3.17 11.92 15.94
C PRO A 75 3.02 10.45 15.55
N GLU A 76 3.57 9.56 16.36
CA GLU A 76 3.70 8.13 16.06
C GLU A 76 2.38 7.49 15.62
N GLU A 77 1.29 7.82 16.31
CA GLU A 77 -0.06 7.33 16.06
C GLU A 77 -0.67 7.82 14.74
N ALA A 78 -0.18 8.94 14.21
CA ALA A 78 -0.66 9.56 12.98
C ALA A 78 0.12 9.05 11.75
N GLN A 79 1.37 8.61 11.94
CA GLN A 79 2.31 8.28 10.85
C GLN A 79 1.71 7.31 9.81
N ALA A 80 1.09 6.20 10.25
CA ALA A 80 0.54 5.21 9.32
C ALA A 80 -0.56 5.80 8.42
N ALA A 81 -1.45 6.62 8.98
CA ALA A 81 -2.52 7.27 8.24
C ALA A 81 -1.98 8.38 7.32
N VAL A 82 -1.08 9.22 7.84
CA VAL A 82 -0.47 10.33 7.10
C VAL A 82 0.35 9.83 5.92
N PHE A 83 1.24 8.86 6.13
CA PHE A 83 2.06 8.33 5.04
C PHE A 83 1.23 7.55 4.01
N CYS A 84 0.18 6.84 4.44
CA CYS A 84 -0.70 6.17 3.50
C CYS A 84 -1.48 7.19 2.65
N ALA A 85 -1.96 8.28 3.26
CA ALA A 85 -2.60 9.38 2.53
C ALA A 85 -1.63 10.08 1.57
N LEU A 86 -0.38 10.29 1.99
CA LEU A 86 0.70 10.83 1.16
C LEU A 86 0.87 10.00 -0.12
N HIS A 87 1.08 8.69 0.03
CA HIS A 87 1.32 7.81 -1.12
C HIS A 87 0.10 7.57 -2.00
N LYS A 88 -1.10 7.58 -1.40
CA LYS A 88 -2.35 7.27 -2.11
C LYS A 88 -2.95 8.46 -2.85
N HIS A 89 -2.97 9.62 -2.19
CA HIS A 89 -3.68 10.81 -2.67
C HIS A 89 -2.75 11.94 -3.11
N GLY A 90 -1.45 11.88 -2.79
CA GLY A 90 -0.49 12.92 -3.14
C GLY A 90 -0.84 14.25 -2.48
N LEU A 91 -0.57 14.39 -1.17
CA LEU A 91 -0.97 15.48 -0.26
C LEU A 91 -0.38 16.88 -0.60
N SER A 92 -0.46 17.30 -1.87
CA SER A 92 0.18 18.49 -2.46
C SER A 92 1.70 18.46 -2.48
N LEU A 93 2.30 17.30 -2.21
CA LEU A 93 3.73 17.06 -2.31
C LEU A 93 4.06 16.43 -3.67
N PRO A 94 4.95 17.03 -4.47
CA PRO A 94 5.47 16.39 -5.66
C PRO A 94 6.13 15.04 -5.34
N MET A 95 6.05 14.12 -6.28
CA MET A 95 6.66 12.79 -6.17
C MET A 95 8.15 12.85 -5.80
N ASN A 96 8.92 13.72 -6.45
CA ASN A 96 10.36 13.85 -6.21
C ASN A 96 10.66 14.31 -4.79
N GLU A 97 9.83 15.20 -4.24
CA GLU A 97 9.97 15.66 -2.85
C GLU A 97 9.59 14.56 -1.86
N THR A 98 8.58 13.75 -2.19
CA THR A 98 8.19 12.58 -1.39
C THR A 98 9.34 11.55 -1.31
N ILE A 99 10.02 11.29 -2.44
CA ILE A 99 11.19 10.40 -2.51
C ILE A 99 12.39 11.02 -1.76
N ALA A 100 12.69 12.30 -2.02
CA ALA A 100 13.79 12.99 -1.36
C ALA A 100 13.62 13.05 0.16
N TRP A 101 12.38 13.19 0.65
CA TRP A 101 12.07 13.09 2.06
C TRP A 101 12.44 11.72 2.63
N PHE A 102 12.05 10.63 1.96
CA PHE A 102 12.39 9.27 2.39
C PHE A 102 13.91 9.06 2.44
N GLU A 103 14.63 9.41 1.37
CA GLU A 103 16.08 9.26 1.30
C GLU A 103 16.77 10.06 2.42
N LYS A 104 16.32 11.29 2.68
CA LYS A 104 16.82 12.13 3.76
C LYS A 104 16.61 11.48 5.14
N GLN A 105 15.42 10.94 5.42
CA GLN A 105 15.15 10.28 6.70
C GLN A 105 15.95 8.99 6.85
N PHE A 106 16.11 8.23 5.76
CA PHE A 106 16.84 6.97 5.77
C PHE A 106 18.35 7.14 5.96
N LEU A 107 18.91 8.22 5.42
CA LEU A 107 20.35 8.53 5.48
C LEU A 107 20.75 9.40 6.69
N ALA A 108 19.81 9.72 7.59
CA ALA A 108 20.09 10.51 8.79
C ALA A 108 21.07 9.78 9.73
N GLU A 109 21.93 10.54 10.43
CA GLU A 109 22.90 10.00 11.40
C GLU A 109 22.25 9.14 12.49
N SER A 110 21.03 9.50 12.90
CA SER A 110 20.20 8.75 13.83
C SER A 110 18.86 8.40 13.18
N VAL A 111 18.87 7.34 12.38
CA VAL A 111 17.67 6.85 11.68
C VAL A 111 16.67 6.21 12.65
N ASP A 112 15.42 6.67 12.62
CA ASP A 112 14.30 5.99 13.27
C ASP A 112 13.77 4.87 12.36
N LEU A 113 14.20 3.65 12.61
CA LEU A 113 13.78 2.49 11.82
C LEU A 113 12.26 2.23 11.90
N ASN A 114 11.57 2.61 12.99
CA ASN A 114 10.12 2.44 13.08
C ASN A 114 9.38 3.42 12.16
N LEU A 115 9.86 4.67 12.09
CA LEU A 115 9.37 5.66 11.15
C LEU A 115 9.53 5.17 9.70
N ILE A 116 10.74 4.73 9.34
CA ILE A 116 11.04 4.16 8.02
C ILE A 116 10.14 2.98 7.72
N ASN A 117 9.95 2.07 8.68
CA ASN A 117 9.13 0.89 8.49
C ASN A 117 7.65 1.23 8.20
N ARG A 118 7.09 2.21 8.91
CA ARG A 118 5.71 2.69 8.66
C ARG A 118 5.60 3.37 7.32
N TYR A 119 6.60 4.18 6.97
CA TYR A 119 6.66 4.85 5.67
C TYR A 119 6.68 3.82 4.53
N ILE A 120 7.59 2.83 4.57
CA ILE A 120 7.69 1.77 3.55
C ILE A 120 6.39 0.96 3.47
N THR A 121 5.82 0.60 4.61
CA THR A 121 4.52 -0.10 4.65
C THR A 121 3.44 0.69 3.92
N SER A 122 3.45 2.01 4.07
CA SER A 122 2.46 2.90 3.45
C SER A 122 2.63 3.09 1.94
N VAL A 123 3.81 2.76 1.36
CA VAL A 123 4.01 2.74 -0.09
C VAL A 123 3.02 1.78 -0.77
N GLY A 124 2.63 0.70 -0.08
CA GLY A 124 1.57 -0.22 -0.52
C GLY A 124 0.20 0.46 -0.74
N CYS A 125 -0.04 1.63 -0.15
CA CYS A 125 -1.25 2.43 -0.40
C CYS A 125 -1.21 3.16 -1.76
N SER A 126 -0.04 3.26 -2.40
CA SER A 126 0.12 4.10 -3.58
C SER A 126 -0.69 3.62 -4.78
N ARG A 127 -1.13 4.61 -5.55
CA ARG A 127 -1.73 4.45 -6.88
C ARG A 127 -0.85 5.06 -7.98
N ASN A 128 0.30 5.65 -7.61
CA ASN A 128 1.21 6.30 -8.53
C ASN A 128 2.26 5.29 -9.01
N GLU A 129 2.20 4.93 -10.30
CA GLU A 129 3.09 3.93 -10.91
C GLU A 129 4.57 4.27 -10.76
N ARG A 130 4.94 5.55 -10.79
CA ARG A 130 6.34 5.97 -10.65
C ARG A 130 6.85 5.79 -9.23
N ILE A 131 6.04 6.08 -8.21
CA ILE A 131 6.34 5.75 -6.81
C ILE A 131 6.54 4.25 -6.66
N LEU A 132 5.59 3.45 -7.16
CA LEU A 132 5.66 1.99 -7.09
C LEU A 132 6.94 1.47 -7.76
N HIS A 133 7.25 1.96 -8.97
CA HIS A 133 8.45 1.58 -9.70
C HIS A 133 9.74 1.97 -8.97
N TYR A 134 9.82 3.18 -8.38
CA TYR A 134 10.98 3.61 -7.59
C TYR A 134 11.24 2.64 -6.43
N TYR A 135 10.22 2.32 -5.63
CA TYR A 135 10.43 1.40 -4.50
C TYR A 135 10.74 -0.02 -4.98
N LEU A 136 10.14 -0.48 -6.10
CA LEU A 136 10.50 -1.77 -6.69
C LEU A 136 11.95 -1.81 -7.18
N SER A 137 12.48 -0.73 -7.76
CA SER A 137 13.89 -0.71 -8.20
C SER A 137 14.87 -0.83 -7.04
N LEU A 138 14.51 -0.28 -5.87
CA LEU A 138 15.29 -0.46 -4.64
C LEU A 138 15.39 -1.92 -4.19
N THR A 139 14.51 -2.81 -4.66
CA THR A 139 14.58 -4.25 -4.35
C THR A 139 15.54 -5.01 -5.26
N ASN A 140 15.88 -4.44 -6.42
CA ASN A 140 16.64 -5.09 -7.49
C ASN A 140 18.08 -4.55 -7.64
N GLN A 141 18.35 -3.36 -7.10
CA GLN A 141 19.64 -2.69 -7.27
C GLN A 141 20.35 -2.49 -5.94
N ASN A 142 21.69 -2.61 -5.95
CA ASN A 142 22.53 -2.14 -4.84
C ASN A 142 22.92 -0.70 -5.15
N GLU A 143 22.27 0.25 -4.49
CA GLU A 143 22.59 1.67 -4.63
C GLU A 143 23.64 2.07 -3.60
N PRO A 144 24.87 2.45 -4.00
CA PRO A 144 25.92 2.81 -3.05
C PRO A 144 25.55 4.02 -2.17
N SER A 145 24.76 4.95 -2.71
CA SER A 145 24.26 6.14 -2.03
C SER A 145 23.07 5.85 -1.10
N LEU A 146 22.46 4.66 -1.22
CA LEU A 146 21.29 4.27 -0.44
C LEU A 146 21.42 2.79 -0.05
N PRO A 147 22.07 2.45 1.07
CA PRO A 147 22.43 1.08 1.43
C PRO A 147 21.20 0.26 1.84
N ILE A 148 20.41 -0.18 0.86
CA ILE A 148 19.19 -0.97 1.07
C ILE A 148 19.55 -2.39 1.52
N THR A 149 19.22 -2.70 2.77
CA THR A 149 19.44 -4.01 3.40
C THR A 149 18.46 -5.07 2.88
N ILE A 150 18.80 -6.36 3.03
CA ILE A 150 17.90 -7.48 2.68
C ILE A 150 16.55 -7.38 3.41
N ALA A 151 16.57 -7.00 4.69
CA ALA A 151 15.37 -6.81 5.49
C ALA A 151 14.45 -5.73 4.89
N LEU A 152 15.02 -4.62 4.44
CA LEU A 152 14.27 -3.53 3.82
C LEU A 152 13.71 -3.94 2.45
N ARG A 153 14.46 -4.68 1.63
CA ARG A 153 13.97 -5.23 0.35
C ARG A 153 12.76 -6.13 0.56
N ASN A 154 12.85 -7.03 1.53
CA ASN A 154 11.75 -7.90 1.95
C ASN A 154 10.52 -7.09 2.35
N GLN A 155 10.72 -6.07 3.18
CA GLN A 155 9.63 -5.23 3.66
C GLN A 155 8.98 -4.41 2.54
N ILE A 156 9.76 -3.87 1.60
CA ILE A 156 9.22 -3.17 0.43
C ILE A 156 8.31 -4.12 -0.36
N TYR A 157 8.78 -5.33 -0.67
CA TYR A 157 7.97 -6.30 -1.41
C TYR A 157 6.69 -6.68 -0.67
N LEU A 158 6.79 -6.97 0.65
CA LEU A 158 5.64 -7.28 1.48
C LEU A 158 4.63 -6.13 1.55
N ALA A 159 5.11 -4.88 1.64
CA ALA A 159 4.26 -3.70 1.64
C ALA A 159 3.48 -3.56 0.33
N LEU A 160 4.15 -3.74 -0.81
CA LEU A 160 3.54 -3.59 -2.13
C LEU A 160 2.53 -4.71 -2.42
N ILE A 161 2.89 -5.97 -2.13
CA ILE A 161 2.03 -7.14 -2.34
C ILE A 161 0.83 -7.15 -1.37
N GLY A 162 1.08 -6.78 -0.12
CA GLY A 162 0.05 -6.64 0.93
C GLY A 162 -0.87 -5.43 0.75
N GLY A 163 -0.48 -4.49 -0.10
CA GLY A 163 -1.13 -3.20 -0.30
C GLY A 163 -2.33 -3.23 -1.25
N SER A 164 -2.51 -2.11 -1.97
CA SER A 164 -3.56 -1.93 -2.96
C SER A 164 -3.45 -2.94 -4.09
N SER A 165 -4.56 -3.19 -4.78
CA SER A 165 -4.53 -4.04 -5.97
C SER A 165 -3.55 -3.51 -7.02
N THR A 166 -3.43 -2.19 -7.18
CA THR A 166 -2.46 -1.57 -8.10
C THR A 166 -1.02 -1.87 -7.69
N ALA A 167 -0.68 -1.68 -6.41
CA ALA A 167 0.65 -1.95 -5.88
C ALA A 167 1.02 -3.44 -6.00
N ARG A 168 0.07 -4.33 -5.71
CA ARG A 168 0.26 -5.78 -5.82
C ARG A 168 0.50 -6.21 -7.27
N THR A 169 -0.33 -5.76 -8.21
CA THR A 169 -0.15 -6.08 -9.63
C THR A 169 1.18 -5.54 -10.15
N ALA A 170 1.58 -4.33 -9.75
CA ALA A 170 2.90 -3.78 -10.10
C ALA A 170 4.06 -4.65 -9.56
N ALA A 171 3.99 -5.08 -8.31
CA ALA A 171 5.01 -5.94 -7.71
C ALA A 171 5.08 -7.33 -8.37
N LEU A 172 3.93 -7.91 -8.74
CA LEU A 172 3.90 -9.18 -9.48
C LEU A 172 4.52 -9.05 -10.87
N ASN A 173 4.19 -7.99 -11.62
CA ASN A 173 4.79 -7.74 -12.93
C ASN A 173 6.30 -7.57 -12.81
N TYR A 174 6.74 -6.79 -11.83
CA TYR A 174 8.16 -6.57 -11.58
C TYR A 174 8.89 -7.88 -11.19
N LEU A 175 8.27 -8.73 -10.37
CA LEU A 175 8.81 -10.05 -10.05
C LEU A 175 8.89 -10.94 -11.29
N TYR A 176 7.90 -10.89 -12.18
CA TYR A 176 7.91 -11.63 -13.45
C TYR A 176 9.03 -11.20 -14.40
N GLU A 177 9.42 -9.94 -14.38
CA GLU A 177 10.51 -9.40 -15.21
C GLU A 177 11.89 -9.63 -14.58
N HIS A 178 11.99 -9.51 -13.25
CA HIS A 178 13.26 -9.44 -12.53
C HIS A 178 13.50 -10.58 -11.52
N TYR A 179 12.78 -11.70 -11.65
CA TYR A 179 12.81 -12.82 -10.71
C TYR A 179 14.23 -13.21 -10.24
N TYR A 180 15.17 -13.39 -11.15
CA TYR A 180 16.53 -13.82 -10.80
C TYR A 180 17.23 -12.85 -9.85
N THR A 181 17.21 -11.57 -10.17
CA THR A 181 17.90 -10.57 -9.34
C THR A 181 17.18 -10.36 -8.01
N VAL A 182 15.84 -10.37 -8.05
CA VAL A 182 15.02 -10.28 -6.83
C VAL A 182 15.29 -11.47 -5.91
N ALA A 183 15.23 -12.70 -6.42
CA ALA A 183 15.49 -13.91 -5.64
C ALA A 183 16.95 -14.01 -5.14
N TYR A 184 17.89 -13.39 -5.85
CA TYR A 184 19.28 -13.27 -5.40
C TYR A 184 19.42 -12.28 -4.24
N LEU A 185 18.80 -11.10 -4.33
CA LEU A 185 18.90 -10.04 -3.31
C LEU A 185 17.93 -10.24 -2.13
N ILE A 186 16.93 -11.10 -2.31
CA ILE A 186 15.95 -11.50 -1.31
C ILE A 186 15.95 -13.03 -1.24
N PRO A 187 16.87 -13.65 -0.49
CA PRO A 187 17.03 -15.10 -0.50
C PRO A 187 15.83 -15.88 0.06
N ASP A 188 15.10 -15.29 1.01
CA ASP A 188 13.89 -15.89 1.58
C ASP A 188 12.63 -15.26 0.99
N MET A 189 12.19 -15.79 -0.15
CA MET A 189 10.96 -15.37 -0.86
C MET A 189 9.69 -16.06 -0.33
N LEU A 190 9.80 -17.00 0.60
CA LEU A 190 8.64 -17.78 1.08
C LEU A 190 7.55 -16.90 1.73
N PRO A 191 7.89 -15.91 2.59
CA PRO A 191 6.88 -15.00 3.16
C PRO A 191 6.17 -14.15 2.10
N ILE A 192 6.90 -13.70 1.09
CA ILE A 192 6.36 -12.91 -0.02
C ILE A 192 5.30 -13.71 -0.79
N ILE A 193 5.60 -14.98 -1.05
CA ILE A 193 4.74 -15.87 -1.84
C ILE A 193 3.53 -16.32 -1.02
N ALA A 194 3.71 -16.55 0.28
CA ALA A 194 2.61 -16.80 1.20
C ALA A 194 1.64 -15.61 1.25
N GLU A 195 2.16 -14.37 1.28
CA GLU A 195 1.34 -13.16 1.30
C GLU A 195 0.62 -12.93 -0.03
N LEU A 196 1.24 -13.22 -1.17
CA LEU A 196 0.55 -13.24 -2.47
C LEU A 196 -0.70 -14.13 -2.43
N GLY A 197 -0.57 -15.35 -1.89
CA GLY A 197 -1.72 -16.25 -1.74
C GLY A 197 -2.84 -15.68 -0.88
N ASN A 198 -2.52 -14.90 0.15
CA ASN A 198 -3.51 -14.26 1.02
C ASN A 198 -4.23 -13.08 0.34
N ARG A 199 -3.62 -12.45 -0.68
CA ARG A 199 -4.06 -11.15 -1.22
C ARG A 199 -4.58 -11.20 -2.65
N ILE A 200 -4.12 -12.15 -3.46
CA ILE A 200 -4.58 -12.32 -4.83
C ILE A 200 -6.08 -12.65 -4.80
N ASN A 201 -6.84 -11.81 -5.50
CA ASN A 201 -8.29 -11.85 -5.64
C ASN A 201 -8.73 -11.64 -7.10
N LYS A 202 -7.77 -11.47 -8.02
CA LYS A 202 -7.99 -11.26 -9.46
C LYS A 202 -7.45 -12.44 -10.25
N GLN A 203 -8.17 -12.79 -11.32
CA GLN A 203 -7.75 -13.83 -12.25
C GLN A 203 -6.42 -13.49 -12.92
N SER A 204 -6.20 -12.23 -13.31
CA SER A 204 -4.96 -11.77 -13.94
C SER A 204 -3.73 -11.92 -13.04
N ASP A 205 -3.85 -11.57 -11.74
CA ASP A 205 -2.76 -11.71 -10.78
C ASP A 205 -2.44 -13.19 -10.50
N TYR A 206 -3.47 -14.05 -10.47
CA TYR A 206 -3.32 -15.51 -10.34
C TYR A 206 -2.56 -16.10 -11.52
N GLU A 207 -2.96 -15.74 -12.74
CA GLU A 207 -2.32 -16.20 -13.98
C GLU A 207 -0.87 -15.73 -14.05
N LEU A 208 -0.59 -14.50 -13.62
CA LEU A 208 0.76 -13.97 -13.58
C LEU A 208 1.65 -14.75 -12.59
N LEU A 209 1.12 -15.11 -11.41
CA LEU A 209 1.84 -15.96 -10.46
C LEU A 209 2.16 -17.35 -11.06
N ASP A 210 1.24 -17.93 -11.83
CA ASP A 210 1.48 -19.19 -12.53
C ASP A 210 2.52 -19.04 -13.64
N GLN A 211 2.48 -17.94 -14.39
CA GLN A 211 3.48 -17.63 -15.42
C GLN A 211 4.89 -17.47 -14.83
N ILE A 212 5.02 -16.83 -13.66
CA ILE A 212 6.31 -16.75 -12.94
C ILE A 212 6.83 -18.16 -12.64
N LYS A 213 5.97 -19.02 -12.09
CA LYS A 213 6.32 -20.40 -11.76
C LYS A 213 6.77 -21.18 -13.00
N GLU A 214 6.01 -21.13 -14.10
CA GLU A 214 6.37 -21.86 -15.32
C GLU A 214 7.62 -21.32 -16.00
N LYS A 215 7.77 -19.99 -16.08
CA LYS A 215 8.94 -19.34 -16.70
C LYS A 215 10.25 -19.66 -15.98
N TYR A 216 10.22 -19.73 -14.65
CA TYR A 216 11.41 -19.93 -13.82
C TYR A 216 11.52 -21.33 -13.20
N ARG A 217 10.65 -22.28 -13.58
CA ARG A 217 10.57 -23.64 -13.01
C ARG A 217 11.92 -24.36 -12.99
N GLY A 218 12.71 -24.23 -14.05
CA GLY A 218 14.00 -24.92 -14.19
C GLY A 218 15.10 -24.45 -13.23
N THR A 219 14.94 -23.28 -12.62
CA THR A 219 15.91 -22.68 -11.70
C THR A 219 15.34 -22.42 -10.31
N MET A 220 14.02 -22.55 -10.15
CA MET A 220 13.31 -22.40 -8.89
C MET A 220 13.53 -23.64 -7.99
N LEU A 221 13.75 -23.40 -6.70
CA LEU A 221 13.80 -24.47 -5.70
C LEU A 221 12.44 -25.18 -5.61
N ALA A 222 12.43 -26.49 -5.38
CA ALA A 222 11.19 -27.26 -5.23
C ALA A 222 10.28 -26.69 -4.13
N THR A 223 10.87 -26.26 -3.00
CA THR A 223 10.14 -25.60 -1.90
C THR A 223 9.43 -24.32 -2.34
N MET A 224 10.01 -23.58 -3.29
CA MET A 224 9.37 -22.41 -3.86
C MET A 224 8.23 -22.77 -4.79
N VAL A 225 8.39 -23.80 -5.63
CA VAL A 225 7.28 -24.31 -6.47
C VAL A 225 6.10 -24.72 -5.61
N ASP A 226 6.35 -25.46 -4.52
CA ASP A 226 5.31 -25.87 -3.56
C ASP A 226 4.65 -24.66 -2.88
N ALA A 227 5.43 -23.65 -2.51
CA ALA A 227 4.90 -22.42 -1.93
C ALA A 227 3.99 -21.66 -2.90
N ILE A 228 4.34 -21.61 -4.19
CA ILE A 228 3.48 -21.00 -5.21
C ILE A 228 2.19 -21.79 -5.39
N GLU A 229 2.24 -23.12 -5.45
CA GLU A 229 1.02 -23.95 -5.54
C GLU A 229 0.11 -23.78 -4.32
N ASN A 230 0.69 -23.66 -3.11
CA ASN A 230 -0.07 -23.33 -1.91
C ASN A 230 -0.72 -21.94 -2.01
N ALA A 231 0.01 -20.94 -2.49
CA ALA A 231 -0.49 -19.57 -2.67
C ALA A 231 -1.63 -19.52 -3.69
N LYS A 232 -1.50 -20.26 -4.81
CA LYS A 232 -2.55 -20.38 -5.83
C LYS A 232 -3.85 -20.97 -5.28
N ARG A 233 -3.78 -22.03 -4.46
CA ARG A 233 -4.98 -22.62 -3.83
C ARG A 233 -5.71 -21.63 -2.92
N LYS A 234 -4.98 -20.76 -2.20
CA LYS A 234 -5.58 -19.68 -1.41
C LYS A 234 -6.19 -18.60 -2.31
N ALA A 235 -5.48 -18.21 -3.36
CA ALA A 235 -5.96 -17.25 -4.35
C ALA A 235 -7.25 -17.71 -5.06
N GLU A 236 -7.40 -19.01 -5.34
CA GLU A 236 -8.63 -19.59 -5.89
C GLU A 236 -9.83 -19.38 -4.94
N GLN A 237 -9.64 -19.59 -3.64
CA GLN A 237 -10.69 -19.35 -2.64
C GLN A 237 -11.09 -17.87 -2.59
N ASN A 238 -10.10 -16.99 -2.67
CA ASN A 238 -10.29 -15.55 -2.72
C ASN A 238 -11.07 -15.09 -3.97
N ILE A 239 -10.71 -15.61 -5.14
CA ILE A 239 -11.40 -15.33 -6.42
C ILE A 239 -12.83 -15.86 -6.38
N ALA A 240 -13.03 -17.09 -5.89
CA ALA A 240 -14.37 -17.68 -5.73
C ALA A 240 -15.25 -16.86 -4.77
N TRP A 241 -14.67 -16.33 -3.69
CA TRP A 241 -15.38 -15.41 -2.80
C TRP A 241 -15.86 -14.15 -3.54
N ILE A 242 -14.99 -13.53 -4.34
CA ILE A 242 -15.36 -12.35 -5.13
C ILE A 242 -16.47 -12.66 -6.12
N GLN A 243 -16.34 -13.76 -6.88
CA GLN A 243 -17.37 -14.16 -7.84
C GLN A 243 -18.74 -14.37 -7.17
N ARG A 244 -18.75 -14.92 -5.96
CA ARG A 244 -19.98 -15.18 -5.20
C ARG A 244 -20.59 -13.93 -4.57
N TYR A 245 -19.77 -13.06 -3.99
CA TYR A 245 -20.27 -11.98 -3.12
C TYR A 245 -20.17 -10.58 -3.71
N SER A 246 -19.43 -10.37 -4.80
CA SER A 246 -19.26 -9.03 -5.38
C SER A 246 -20.57 -8.40 -5.85
N SER A 247 -21.43 -9.16 -6.53
CA SER A 247 -22.73 -8.63 -7.01
C SER A 247 -23.67 -8.31 -5.84
N PRO A 248 -23.90 -9.20 -4.85
CA PRO A 248 -24.69 -8.85 -3.66
C PRO A 248 -24.18 -7.61 -2.91
N ILE A 249 -22.86 -7.49 -2.72
CA ILE A 249 -22.25 -6.32 -2.07
C ILE A 249 -22.54 -5.05 -2.88
N ARG A 250 -22.35 -5.11 -4.21
CA ARG A 250 -22.63 -3.98 -5.10
C ARG A 250 -24.09 -3.56 -5.05
N SER A 251 -25.02 -4.52 -5.11
CA SER A 251 -26.46 -4.25 -4.98
C SER A 251 -26.78 -3.57 -3.65
N TRP A 252 -26.28 -4.12 -2.54
CA TRP A 252 -26.49 -3.52 -1.22
C TRP A 252 -25.94 -2.08 -1.12
N LEU A 253 -24.74 -1.81 -1.66
CA LEU A 253 -24.17 -0.45 -1.70
C LEU A 253 -25.00 0.51 -2.56
N VAL A 254 -25.75 0.01 -3.55
CA VAL A 254 -26.67 0.80 -4.38
C VAL A 254 -27.95 1.10 -3.61
N ASP A 255 -28.54 0.08 -3.00
CA ASP A 255 -29.81 0.16 -2.28
C ASP A 255 -29.73 1.11 -1.08
N GLU A 256 -28.62 1.10 -0.35
CA GLU A 256 -28.36 2.00 0.79
C GLU A 256 -28.00 3.44 0.37
N MET A 257 -28.18 3.80 -0.91
CA MET A 257 -27.96 5.14 -1.46
C MET A 257 -26.56 5.72 -1.18
N TYR A 258 -25.54 4.89 -1.03
CA TYR A 258 -24.15 5.37 -0.99
C TYR A 258 -23.73 5.80 -2.38
N GLU A 259 -24.20 6.96 -2.82
CA GLU A 259 -23.75 7.61 -4.05
C GLU A 259 -22.24 7.65 -4.02
N GLY A 260 -21.61 6.77 -4.78
CA GLY A 260 -20.19 6.85 -5.07
C GLY A 260 -20.01 8.17 -5.78
N THR A 261 -19.73 9.23 -5.03
CA THR A 261 -19.44 10.54 -5.60
C THR A 261 -18.20 10.32 -6.46
N THR A 262 -18.41 10.25 -7.77
CA THR A 262 -17.43 9.92 -8.81
C THR A 262 -16.35 10.99 -8.97
N GLN A 263 -16.35 12.04 -8.15
CA GLN A 263 -15.17 12.88 -8.00
C GLN A 263 -14.20 12.18 -7.05
N GLU A 264 -13.30 11.39 -7.65
CA GLU A 264 -12.01 11.14 -7.03
C GLU A 264 -11.44 12.49 -6.56
N PRO A 265 -10.85 12.56 -5.35
CA PRO A 265 -9.99 13.68 -5.00
C PRO A 265 -9.00 13.88 -6.15
N PRO A 266 -8.66 15.12 -6.54
CA PRO A 266 -7.76 15.36 -7.67
C PRO A 266 -6.46 14.58 -7.45
N GLY A 267 -6.36 13.43 -8.13
CA GLY A 267 -5.15 12.67 -8.26
C GLY A 267 -4.33 13.32 -9.36
N ASP A 268 -3.02 13.36 -9.17
CA ASP A 268 -2.05 14.03 -10.04
C ASP A 268 -1.83 13.30 -11.38
N GLY A 269 -2.92 12.92 -12.04
CA GLY A 269 -2.97 12.17 -13.30
C GLY A 269 -3.25 13.01 -14.54
N ALA A 270 -3.21 14.35 -14.44
CA ALA A 270 -3.47 15.20 -15.59
C ALA A 270 -2.76 16.57 -15.54
N ALA A 271 -1.42 16.57 -15.55
CA ALA A 271 -0.72 17.62 -16.27
C ALA A 271 -0.76 17.25 -17.76
N ARG A 272 -1.76 17.77 -18.47
CA ARG A 272 -1.84 17.76 -19.94
C ARG A 272 -0.83 18.76 -20.52
N LEU A 273 -0.06 18.28 -21.48
CA LEU A 273 0.78 18.96 -22.49
C LEU A 273 1.96 19.79 -21.96
#